data_AF-A0A0T6XM75-F1
#
_entry.id   AF-A0A0T6XM75-F1
#
_cell.length_a   1.000
_cell.length_b   1.000
_cell.length_c   1.000
_cell.angle_alpha   90.00
_cell.angle_beta   90.00
_cell.angle_gamma   90.00
#
_symmetry.space_group_name_H-M   'P 1'
#
loop_
_entity.id
_entity.type
_entity.pdbx_description
1 polymer ?
#
loop_
_entity_poly.entity_id
_entity_poly.type
_entity_poly.pdbx_seq_one_letter_code
_entity_poly.pdbx_strand_id
1 'polypeptide(L)'
;MYLKNGTFTSEQETVVREDVKKKPIASVILPGVKLNVGSTVPEIVELHTIDAPDITYRYVVVDNRPVLADPSTRTIVRVLN
;
A
#
# COMPACT_ATOMS: atom_id res chain seq x y z
N MET A 1 10.19 16.10 13.36
CA MET A 1 11.03 15.63 12.24
C MET A 1 10.11 14.92 11.26
N TYR A 2 9.57 15.66 10.28
CA TYR A 2 8.65 15.11 9.29
C TYR A 2 9.49 14.54 8.14
N LEU A 3 9.40 13.23 7.90
CA LEU A 3 10.11 12.62 6.80
C LEU A 3 9.56 13.15 5.48
N LYS A 4 10.49 13.63 4.66
CA LYS A 4 10.38 14.01 3.25
C LYS A 4 9.27 13.21 2.55
N ASN A 5 8.23 13.90 2.07
CA ASN A 5 7.30 13.34 1.09
C ASN A 5 8.10 13.02 -0.17
N GLY A 6 8.74 11.85 -0.23
CA GLY A 6 9.30 11.30 -1.46
C GLY A 6 8.13 11.18 -2.42
N THR A 7 8.15 11.97 -3.48
CA THR A 7 7.14 11.94 -4.53
C THR A 7 7.06 10.52 -5.08
N PHE A 8 5.98 9.79 -4.74
CA PHE A 8 5.69 8.51 -5.37
C PHE A 8 5.40 8.78 -6.86
N THR A 9 6.32 8.37 -7.72
CA THR A 9 6.29 8.72 -9.15
C THR A 9 5.34 7.82 -9.92
N SER A 10 4.91 8.26 -11.11
CA SER A 10 4.10 7.42 -12.02
C SER A 10 4.84 6.16 -12.47
N GLU A 11 6.17 6.21 -12.53
CA GLU A 11 7.01 5.06 -12.87
C GLU A 11 7.01 4.03 -11.73
N GLN A 12 7.19 4.49 -10.48
CA GLN A 12 7.04 3.63 -9.29
C GLN A 12 5.64 3.03 -9.22
N GLU A 13 4.60 3.81 -9.53
CA GLU A 13 3.23 3.30 -9.60
C GLU A 13 3.09 2.13 -10.58
N THR A 14 3.68 2.27 -11.76
CA THR A 14 3.65 1.22 -12.78
C THR A 14 4.34 -0.06 -12.30
N VAL A 15 5.53 0.08 -11.70
CA VAL A 15 6.30 -1.06 -11.16
C VAL A 15 5.51 -1.78 -10.05
N VAL A 16 4.92 -1.03 -9.12
CA VAL A 16 4.11 -1.60 -8.04
C VAL A 16 2.90 -2.36 -8.59
N ARG A 17 2.17 -1.76 -9.54
CA ARG A 17 1.00 -2.41 -10.15
C ARG A 17 1.35 -3.75 -10.77
N GLU A 18 2.48 -3.81 -11.46
CA GLU A 18 2.96 -5.05 -12.08
C GLU A 18 3.45 -6.09 -11.05
N ASP A 19 4.11 -5.68 -9.97
CA ASP A 19 4.50 -6.60 -8.89
C ASP A 19 3.27 -7.19 -8.17
N VAL A 20 2.31 -6.34 -7.81
CA VAL A 20 1.07 -6.77 -7.14
C VAL A 20 0.26 -7.74 -8.01
N LYS A 21 0.18 -7.51 -9.32
CA LYS A 21 -0.51 -8.44 -10.24
C LYS A 21 0.14 -9.82 -10.31
N LYS A 22 1.48 -9.89 -10.20
CA LYS A 22 2.22 -11.16 -10.23
C LYS A 22 2.07 -11.96 -8.93
N LYS A 23 1.70 -11.29 -7.84
CA LYS A 23 1.52 -11.87 -6.50
C LYS A 23 0.07 -11.77 -6.07
N PRO A 24 -0.82 -12.65 -6.57
CA PRO A 24 -2.22 -12.64 -6.18
C PRO A 24 -2.32 -12.96 -4.69
N ILE A 25 -2.70 -11.94 -3.91
CA ILE A 25 -3.03 -12.07 -2.48
C ILE A 25 -4.54 -11.96 -2.29
N ALA A 26 -5.06 -12.63 -1.27
CA ALA A 26 -6.47 -12.54 -0.94
C ALA A 26 -6.84 -11.11 -0.55
N SER A 27 -7.96 -10.60 -1.09
CA SER A 27 -8.48 -9.30 -0.67
C SER A 27 -9.03 -9.40 0.75
N VAL A 28 -8.66 -8.45 1.60
CA VAL A 28 -9.26 -8.26 2.91
C VAL A 28 -10.53 -7.41 2.74
N ILE A 29 -11.57 -7.75 3.50
CA ILE A 29 -12.78 -6.93 3.62
C ILE A 29 -12.71 -6.21 4.96
N LEU A 30 -12.76 -4.89 4.95
CA LEU A 30 -12.73 -4.06 6.16
C LEU A 30 -14.05 -3.29 6.31
N PRO A 31 -15.09 -3.90 6.90
CA PRO A 31 -16.39 -3.26 7.02
C PRO A 31 -16.30 -1.99 7.88
N GLY A 32 -16.87 -0.89 7.37
CA GLY A 32 -16.91 0.40 8.07
C GLY A 32 -15.60 1.20 8.04
N VAL A 33 -14.53 0.67 7.44
CA VAL A 33 -13.25 1.38 7.29
C VAL A 33 -13.25 2.13 5.96
N LYS A 34 -12.96 3.44 6.00
CA LYS A 34 -12.73 4.23 4.78
C LYS A 34 -11.25 4.19 4.42
N LEU A 35 -10.94 3.73 3.21
CA LEU A 35 -9.58 3.75 2.66
C LEU A 35 -9.22 5.16 2.20
N ASN A 36 -8.73 5.98 3.13
CA ASN A 36 -8.24 7.32 2.82
C ASN A 36 -6.74 7.41 3.06
N VAL A 37 -6.05 8.18 2.21
CA VAL A 37 -4.66 8.58 2.46
C VAL A 37 -4.58 9.25 3.83
N GLY A 38 -3.57 8.88 4.62
CA GLY A 38 -3.38 9.30 6.01
C GLY A 38 -4.08 8.44 7.05
N SER A 39 -4.94 7.49 6.66
CA SER A 39 -5.55 6.54 7.61
C SER A 39 -4.60 5.38 7.94
N THR A 40 -4.75 4.77 9.13
CA THR A 40 -3.90 3.65 9.56
C THR A 40 -4.53 2.31 9.20
N VAL A 41 -3.74 1.40 8.64
CA VAL A 41 -4.15 0.01 8.40
C VAL A 41 -4.14 -0.75 9.73
N PRO A 42 -5.26 -1.39 10.15
CA PRO A 42 -5.34 -2.14 11.40
C PRO A 42 -4.25 -3.20 11.52
N GLU A 43 -3.69 -3.42 12.72
CA GLU A 43 -2.55 -4.34 12.93
C GLU A 43 -2.85 -5.79 12.53
N ILE A 44 -4.10 -6.22 12.65
CA ILE A 44 -4.58 -7.55 12.25
C ILE A 44 -4.46 -7.82 10.75
N VAL A 45 -4.25 -6.78 9.94
CA VAL A 45 -4.10 -6.90 8.49
C VAL A 45 -2.62 -7.10 8.16
N GLU A 46 -2.31 -8.21 7.49
CA GLU A 46 -0.96 -8.46 7.02
C GLU A 46 -0.56 -7.48 5.92
N LEU A 47 0.64 -6.93 6.02
CA LEU A 47 1.23 -6.05 5.01
C LEU A 47 2.35 -6.79 4.28
N HIS A 48 2.24 -6.91 2.97
CA HIS A 48 3.19 -7.63 2.12
C HIS A 48 4.28 -6.70 1.55
N THR A 49 5.46 -7.25 1.29
CA THR A 49 6.58 -6.54 0.69
C THR A 49 6.43 -6.38 -0.81
N ILE A 50 6.85 -5.24 -1.32
CA ILE A 50 6.95 -4.99 -2.76
C ILE A 50 8.38 -5.34 -3.18
N ASP A 51 8.54 -6.26 -4.13
CA ASP A 51 9.86 -6.68 -4.60
C ASP A 51 10.29 -5.79 -5.77
N ALA A 52 10.53 -4.52 -5.48
CA ALA A 52 10.97 -3.52 -6.45
C ALA A 52 12.08 -2.63 -5.87
N PRO A 53 13.08 -2.25 -6.69
CA PRO A 53 14.13 -1.35 -6.24
C PRO A 53 13.54 0.00 -5.82
N ASP A 54 14.14 0.61 -4.79
CA ASP A 54 13.77 1.94 -4.27
C ASP A 54 12.32 2.07 -3.76
N ILE A 55 11.65 0.95 -3.48
CA ILE A 55 10.32 0.94 -2.87
C ILE A 55 10.40 0.36 -1.46
N THR A 56 10.17 1.23 -0.47
CA THR A 56 10.15 0.85 0.95
C THR A 56 8.73 0.69 1.50
N TYR A 57 7.71 0.93 0.68
CA TYR A 57 6.31 0.76 1.07
C TYR A 57 5.92 -0.72 1.10
N ARG A 58 4.89 -1.01 1.89
CA ARG A 58 4.21 -2.31 1.89
C ARG A 58 2.84 -2.17 1.27
N TYR A 59 2.26 -3.30 0.86
CA TYR A 59 0.94 -3.31 0.25
C TYR A 59 0.00 -4.33 0.88
N VAL A 60 -1.29 -4.07 0.71
CA VAL A 60 -2.39 -5.01 0.96
C VAL A 60 -3.48 -4.77 -0.08
N VAL A 61 -4.27 -5.79 -0.41
CA VAL A 61 -5.48 -5.61 -1.23
C VAL A 61 -6.69 -5.50 -0.31
N VAL A 62 -7.38 -4.36 -0.34
CA VAL A 62 -8.61 -4.11 0.43
C VAL A 62 -9.73 -3.73 -0.51
N ASP A 63 -10.88 -4.39 -0.39
CA ASP A 63 -12.02 -4.22 -1.32
C ASP A 63 -11.58 -4.29 -2.80
N ASN A 64 -10.76 -5.30 -3.14
CA ASN A 64 -10.15 -5.49 -4.46
C ASN A 64 -9.26 -4.34 -4.97
N ARG A 65 -8.84 -3.42 -4.10
CA ARG A 65 -7.95 -2.32 -4.44
C ARG A 65 -6.61 -2.51 -3.74
N PRO A 66 -5.48 -2.47 -4.47
CA PRO A 66 -4.18 -2.42 -3.82
C PRO A 66 -4.00 -1.09 -3.08
N VAL A 67 -3.56 -1.17 -1.84
CA VAL A 67 -3.32 -0.04 -0.96
C VAL A 67 -1.87 -0.07 -0.53
N LEU A 68 -1.18 1.06 -0.64
CA LEU A 68 0.19 1.24 -0.18
C LEU A 68 0.22 1.90 1.19
N ALA A 69 1.01 1.32 2.08
CA ALA A 69 1.20 1.81 3.43
C ALA A 69 2.69 1.97 3.78
N ASP A 70 2.97 2.97 4.59
CA ASP A 70 4.27 3.13 5.26
C ASP A 70 4.47 1.98 6.27
N PRO A 71 5.59 1.24 6.22
CA PRO A 71 5.78 0.04 7.06
C PRO A 71 5.98 0.35 8.55
N SER A 72 6.45 1.56 8.89
CA SER A 72 6.74 1.96 10.27
C SER A 72 5.49 2.45 10.99
N THR A 73 4.62 3.16 10.28
CA THR A 73 3.41 3.79 10.85
C THR A 73 2.12 3.09 10.44
N ARG A 74 2.17 2.18 9.46
CA ARG A 74 1.01 1.56 8.80
C ARG A 74 0.04 2.58 8.20
N THR A 75 0.52 3.79 7.91
CA THR A 75 -0.29 4.86 7.33
C THR A 75 -0.45 4.66 5.83
N ILE A 76 -1.67 4.73 5.32
CA ILE A 76 -1.97 4.67 3.90
C ILE A 76 -1.37 5.90 3.22
N VAL A 77 -0.48 5.66 2.26
CA VAL A 77 0.14 6.72 1.44
C VAL A 77 -0.48 6.82 0.05
N ARG A 78 -1.08 5.72 -0.44
CA ARG A 78 -1.74 5.68 -1.75
C ARG A 78 -2.75 4.54 -1.85
N VAL A 79 -3.82 4.77 -2.61
CA VAL A 79 -4.76 3.75 -3.08
C VAL A 79 -4.59 3.64 -4.59
N LEU A 80 -4.39 2.42 -5.10
CA LEU A 80 -4.23 2.16 -6.53
C LEU A 80 -5.59 1.80 -7.15
N ASN A 81 -5.89 2.41 -8.30
CA ASN A 81 -7.11 2.20 -9.09
C ASN A 81 -6.86 1.31 -10.30
#